data_AF-A0A382YR16-F1
#
_entry.id   AF-A0A382YR16-F1
#
_cell.length_a   1.000
_cell.length_b   1.000
_cell.length_c   1.000
_cell.angle_alpha   90.00
_cell.angle_beta   90.00
_cell.angle_gamma   90.00
#
_symmetry.space_group_name_H-M   'P 1'
#
loop_
_entity.id
_entity.type
_entity.pdbx_description
1 polymer ?
#
loop_
_entity_poly.entity_id
_entity_poly.type
_entity_poly.pdbx_seq_one_letter_code
_entity_poly.pdbx_strand_id
1 'polypeptide(L)'
;LENSRFIKLEVTTEDIAEVLSKWTGIPVNKMLEGEKKKLLQLEDHLRKRVVGQEEALKKTADVIRMSKMGITDINRPLGSFLFSGNTGVGKTELGKTLAEALFDDDKALVRVDMSELMEQHAVAKLIGSPPGYIGYDEGGHLTEKIRRRPYAVILFDEIEKAHPSVLNILLQVLDDGILGDSKGRTINFKNTIVVMTTNLTESEINVFLRPEFRNRIDEVVKFNDLNREVIEKIVEMHICGMIQTIEKQGIKGNVNGSIRDY
;
A
#
# COMPACT_ATOMS: atom_id res chain seq x y z
N LEU A 1 -42.45 -14.04 -37.97
CA LEU A 1 -41.83 -14.15 -36.63
C LEU A 1 -40.54 -13.31 -36.63
N GLU A 2 -40.65 -11.98 -36.67
CA GLU A 2 -39.52 -11.11 -37.05
C GLU A 2 -39.19 -9.97 -36.07
N ASN A 3 -39.72 -9.99 -34.84
CA ASN A 3 -39.42 -8.93 -33.86
C ASN A 3 -39.33 -9.43 -32.41
N SER A 4 -38.71 -10.59 -32.21
CA SER A 4 -38.32 -11.03 -30.87
C SER A 4 -37.02 -10.31 -30.48
N ARG A 5 -37.13 -9.11 -29.89
CA ARG A 5 -36.00 -8.53 -29.13
C ARG A 5 -35.68 -9.53 -28.02
N PHE A 6 -34.52 -10.18 -28.11
CA PHE A 6 -34.01 -11.02 -27.03
C PHE A 6 -33.87 -10.15 -25.79
N ILE A 7 -34.77 -10.37 -24.82
CA ILE A 7 -34.67 -9.75 -23.50
C ILE A 7 -33.52 -10.47 -22.80
N LYS A 8 -32.46 -9.72 -22.48
CA LYS A 8 -31.39 -10.22 -21.61
C LYS A 8 -32.00 -10.42 -20.22
N LEU A 9 -32.11 -11.68 -19.77
CA LEU A 9 -32.78 -12.04 -18.51
C LEU A 9 -31.86 -11.91 -17.28
N GLU A 10 -30.57 -11.67 -17.49
CA GLU A 10 -29.58 -11.51 -16.42
C GLU A 10 -28.90 -10.14 -16.51
N VAL A 11 -28.80 -9.49 -15.36
CA VAL A 11 -28.09 -8.23 -15.19
C VAL A 11 -26.62 -8.55 -14.93
N THR A 12 -25.73 -8.05 -15.78
CA THR A 12 -24.27 -8.20 -15.63
C THR A 12 -23.63 -6.92 -15.09
N THR A 13 -22.35 -7.00 -14.72
CA THR A 13 -21.55 -5.84 -14.27
C THR A 13 -21.51 -4.73 -15.31
N GLU A 14 -21.51 -5.08 -16.59
CA GLU A 14 -21.52 -4.13 -17.71
C GLU A 14 -22.84 -3.36 -17.79
N ASP A 15 -23.97 -4.02 -17.49
CA ASP A 15 -25.29 -3.37 -17.48
C ASP A 15 -25.37 -2.34 -16.34
N ILE A 16 -24.87 -2.70 -15.15
CA ILE A 16 -24.80 -1.78 -13.99
C ILE A 16 -23.88 -0.59 -14.32
N ALA A 17 -22.71 -0.85 -14.90
CA ALA A 17 -21.75 0.17 -15.28
C ALA A 17 -22.30 1.12 -16.35
N GLU A 18 -23.10 0.62 -17.31
CA GLU A 18 -23.76 1.45 -18.32
C GLU A 18 -24.78 2.40 -17.68
N VAL A 19 -25.59 1.89 -16.74
CA VAL A 19 -26.56 2.71 -15.99
C VAL A 19 -25.86 3.78 -15.16
N LEU A 20 -24.83 3.40 -14.39
CA LEU A 20 -24.03 4.35 -13.61
C LEU A 20 -23.34 5.38 -14.50
N SER A 21 -22.85 4.99 -15.67
CA SER A 21 -22.22 5.92 -16.62
C SER A 21 -23.22 6.92 -17.17
N LYS A 22 -24.45 6.48 -17.49
CA LYS A 22 -25.54 7.36 -17.93
C LYS A 22 -25.97 8.34 -16.83
N TRP A 23 -26.01 7.91 -15.57
CA TRP A 23 -26.41 8.75 -14.45
C TRP A 23 -25.36 9.75 -14.04
N THR A 24 -24.09 9.35 -14.01
CA THR A 24 -22.99 10.17 -13.50
C THR A 24 -22.25 10.95 -14.59
N GLY A 25 -22.38 10.55 -15.86
CA GLY A 25 -21.55 11.04 -16.97
C GLY A 25 -20.11 10.49 -16.96
N ILE A 26 -19.76 9.64 -16.00
CA ILE A 26 -18.42 9.07 -15.85
C ILE A 26 -18.35 7.74 -16.62
N PRO A 27 -17.39 7.51 -17.52
CA PRO A 27 -17.33 6.30 -18.33
C PRO A 27 -16.81 5.09 -17.53
N VAL A 28 -17.68 4.47 -16.73
CA VAL A 28 -17.33 3.39 -15.79
C VAL A 28 -16.67 2.20 -16.51
N ASN A 29 -17.18 1.77 -17.67
CA ASN A 29 -16.60 0.66 -18.44
C ASN A 29 -15.13 0.91 -18.84
N LYS A 30 -14.80 2.12 -19.28
CA LYS A 30 -13.41 2.49 -19.62
C LYS A 30 -12.52 2.51 -18.39
N MET A 31 -13.06 2.91 -17.24
CA MET A 31 -12.32 2.88 -15.97
C MET A 31 -12.00 1.44 -15.56
N LEU A 32 -12.98 0.53 -15.63
CA LEU A 32 -12.80 -0.89 -15.31
C LEU A 32 -11.76 -1.56 -16.22
N GLU A 33 -11.80 -1.30 -17.54
CA GLU A 33 -10.77 -1.79 -18.47
C GLU A 33 -9.37 -1.25 -18.13
N GLY A 34 -9.28 0.04 -17.75
CA GLY A 34 -8.05 0.68 -17.31
C GLY A 34 -7.48 0.02 -16.05
N GLU A 35 -8.31 -0.22 -15.03
CA GLU A 35 -7.91 -0.91 -13.80
C GLU A 35 -7.41 -2.33 -14.08
N LYS A 36 -8.12 -3.10 -14.91
CA LYS A 36 -7.69 -4.45 -15.29
C LYS A 36 -6.32 -4.44 -15.96
N LYS A 37 -6.10 -3.52 -16.90
CA LYS A 37 -4.80 -3.39 -17.58
C LYS A 37 -3.69 -3.00 -16.60
N LYS A 38 -3.94 -2.08 -15.67
CA LYS A 38 -2.97 -1.71 -14.63
C LYS A 38 -2.58 -2.90 -13.76
N LEU A 39 -3.54 -3.74 -13.37
CA LEU A 39 -3.26 -4.94 -12.56
C LEU A 39 -2.44 -6.00 -13.31
N LEU A 40 -2.65 -6.15 -14.62
CA LEU A 40 -1.86 -7.05 -15.47
C LEU A 40 -0.42 -6.59 -15.67
N GLN A 41 -0.16 -5.28 -15.55
CA GLN A 41 1.14 -4.65 -15.74
C GLN A 41 1.74 -4.13 -14.43
N LEU A 42 1.24 -4.60 -13.28
CA LEU A 42 1.57 -4.04 -11.99
C LEU A 42 3.07 -4.16 -11.70
N GLU A 43 3.68 -5.33 -11.91
CA GLU A 43 5.11 -5.55 -11.73
C GLU A 43 5.94 -4.61 -12.60
N ASP A 44 5.54 -4.40 -13.86
CA ASP A 44 6.23 -3.47 -14.76
C ASP A 44 6.16 -2.03 -14.25
N HIS A 45 5.04 -1.62 -13.65
CA HIS A 45 4.90 -0.32 -13.02
C HIS A 45 5.78 -0.20 -11.77
N LEU A 46 5.81 -1.23 -10.92
CA LEU A 46 6.62 -1.24 -9.70
C LEU A 46 8.13 -1.25 -10.03
N ARG A 47 8.55 -2.02 -11.05
CA ARG A 47 9.94 -2.19 -11.48
C ARG A 47 10.57 -0.89 -12.00
N LYS A 48 9.76 0.08 -12.42
CA LYS A 48 10.25 1.41 -12.83
C LYS A 48 10.92 2.17 -11.70
N ARG A 49 10.61 1.86 -10.43
CA ARG A 49 11.16 2.55 -9.26
C ARG A 49 11.89 1.62 -8.30
N VAL A 50 11.47 0.36 -8.21
CA VAL A 50 12.06 -0.62 -7.30
C VAL A 50 12.93 -1.60 -8.11
N VAL A 51 14.25 -1.42 -8.04
CA VAL A 51 15.23 -2.17 -8.83
C VAL A 51 15.84 -3.30 -8.02
N GLY A 52 16.00 -4.48 -8.63
CA GLY A 52 16.67 -5.64 -8.02
C GLY A 52 15.81 -6.48 -7.08
N GLN A 53 14.52 -6.17 -6.95
CA GLN A 53 13.60 -6.82 -6.00
C GLN A 53 12.50 -7.66 -6.70
N GLU A 54 12.84 -8.38 -7.77
CA GLU A 54 11.85 -9.02 -8.66
C GLU A 54 10.90 -9.97 -7.93
N GLU A 55 11.42 -10.80 -7.01
CA GLU A 55 10.58 -11.69 -6.21
C GLU A 55 9.58 -10.92 -5.34
N ALA A 56 10.02 -9.81 -4.74
CA ALA A 56 9.18 -8.96 -3.93
C ALA A 56 8.07 -8.30 -4.75
N LEU A 57 8.39 -7.84 -5.96
CA LEU A 57 7.41 -7.25 -6.88
C LEU A 57 6.34 -8.27 -7.27
N LYS A 58 6.77 -9.47 -7.66
CA LYS A 58 5.87 -10.55 -8.08
C LYS A 58 4.93 -10.98 -6.95
N LYS A 59 5.49 -11.32 -5.78
CA LYS A 59 4.70 -11.73 -4.59
C LYS A 59 3.65 -10.69 -4.21
N THR A 60 4.06 -9.42 -4.20
CA THR A 60 3.17 -8.30 -3.90
C THR A 60 2.05 -8.20 -4.95
N ALA A 61 2.39 -8.24 -6.23
CA ALA A 61 1.42 -8.14 -7.31
C ALA A 61 0.43 -9.31 -7.34
N ASP A 62 0.89 -10.53 -7.01
CA ASP A 62 0.06 -11.72 -6.93
C ASP A 62 -1.02 -11.59 -5.84
N VAL A 63 -0.66 -11.14 -4.63
CA VAL A 63 -1.63 -10.90 -3.55
C VAL A 63 -2.68 -9.87 -3.95
N ILE A 64 -2.26 -8.73 -4.53
CA ILE A 64 -3.19 -7.69 -4.96
C ILE A 64 -4.12 -8.19 -6.06
N ARG A 65 -3.62 -8.98 -7.02
CA ARG A 65 -4.47 -9.59 -8.07
C ARG A 65 -5.47 -10.57 -7.47
N MET A 66 -5.04 -11.44 -6.57
CA MET A 66 -5.93 -12.40 -5.92
C MET A 66 -7.06 -11.70 -5.16
N SER A 67 -6.74 -10.62 -4.45
CA SER A 67 -7.75 -9.82 -3.74
C SER A 67 -8.75 -9.18 -4.70
N LYS A 68 -8.27 -8.57 -5.80
CA LYS A 68 -9.14 -7.98 -6.83
C LYS A 68 -10.00 -8.99 -7.59
N MET A 69 -9.58 -10.26 -7.62
CA MET A 69 -10.37 -11.37 -8.17
C MET A 69 -11.38 -11.95 -7.17
N GLY A 70 -11.42 -11.45 -5.93
CA GLY A 70 -12.32 -11.98 -4.89
C GLY A 70 -11.90 -13.35 -4.37
N ILE A 71 -10.64 -13.74 -4.55
CA ILE A 71 -10.10 -15.03 -4.08
C ILE A 71 -9.76 -14.94 -2.58
N THR A 72 -9.39 -13.76 -2.09
CA THR A 72 -9.10 -13.51 -0.67
C THR A 72 -10.38 -13.16 0.09
N ASP A 73 -10.30 -13.21 1.43
CA ASP A 73 -11.40 -12.77 2.29
C ASP A 73 -11.72 -11.28 2.06
N ILE A 74 -12.96 -10.99 1.66
CA ILE A 74 -13.44 -9.63 1.39
C ILE A 74 -13.57 -8.79 2.66
N ASN A 75 -13.51 -9.40 3.85
CA ASN A 75 -13.54 -8.70 5.12
C ASN A 75 -12.17 -8.16 5.54
N ARG A 76 -11.09 -8.58 4.90
CA ARG A 76 -9.72 -8.17 5.22
C ARG A 76 -9.26 -7.04 4.28
N PRO A 77 -8.15 -6.35 4.60
CA PRO A 77 -7.53 -5.42 3.66
C PRO A 77 -7.24 -6.08 2.30
N LEU A 78 -7.05 -5.28 1.25
CA LEU A 78 -6.73 -5.75 -0.11
C LEU A 78 -5.41 -6.52 -0.20
N GLY A 79 -4.56 -6.37 0.81
CA GLY A 79 -3.35 -7.15 1.00
C GLY A 79 -2.64 -6.69 2.27
N SER A 80 -2.08 -7.64 3.00
CA SER A 80 -1.20 -7.37 4.14
C SER A 80 0.19 -7.98 3.93
N PHE A 81 1.21 -7.14 4.07
CA PHE A 81 2.59 -7.51 3.76
C PHE A 81 3.53 -7.20 4.92
N LEU A 82 4.48 -8.11 5.17
CA LEU A 82 5.66 -7.82 5.98
C LEU A 82 6.90 -7.83 5.09
N PHE A 83 7.43 -6.64 4.83
CA PHE A 83 8.65 -6.43 4.06
C PHE A 83 9.86 -6.54 4.99
N SER A 84 10.66 -7.60 4.83
CA SER A 84 11.87 -7.85 5.62
C SER A 84 13.13 -7.68 4.77
N GLY A 85 14.17 -7.07 5.32
CA GLY A 85 15.48 -6.90 4.67
C GLY A 85 16.29 -5.79 5.33
N ASN A 86 17.49 -5.50 4.84
CA ASN A 86 18.34 -4.42 5.38
C ASN A 86 17.78 -3.01 5.08
N THR A 87 18.28 -1.99 5.78
CA THR A 87 17.92 -0.59 5.50
C THR A 87 18.35 -0.18 4.09
N GLY A 88 17.55 0.62 3.41
CA GLY A 88 17.89 1.20 2.10
C GLY A 88 17.70 0.27 0.89
N VAL A 89 17.25 -0.97 1.08
CA VAL A 89 17.04 -1.93 -0.03
C VAL A 89 15.77 -1.71 -0.86
N GLY A 90 14.92 -0.73 -0.48
CA GLY A 90 13.72 -0.35 -1.24
C GLY A 90 12.37 -0.74 -0.63
N LYS A 91 12.31 -1.18 0.64
CA LYS A 91 11.06 -1.55 1.33
C LYS A 91 10.00 -0.43 1.29
N THR A 92 10.37 0.76 1.77
CA THR A 92 9.52 1.96 1.79
C THR A 92 9.15 2.41 0.37
N GLU A 93 10.09 2.29 -0.57
CA GLU A 93 9.91 2.69 -1.97
C GLU A 93 8.85 1.82 -2.66
N LEU A 94 8.81 0.50 -2.37
CA LEU A 94 7.76 -0.37 -2.87
C LEU A 94 6.38 0.05 -2.35
N GLY A 95 6.26 0.36 -1.05
CA GLY A 95 5.01 0.88 -0.48
C GLY A 95 4.53 2.16 -1.15
N LYS A 96 5.44 3.10 -1.42
CA LYS A 96 5.12 4.35 -2.14
C LYS A 96 4.71 4.07 -3.58
N THR A 97 5.44 3.20 -4.27
CA THR A 97 5.16 2.87 -5.68
C THR A 97 3.83 2.12 -5.84
N LEU A 98 3.43 1.31 -4.86
CA LEU A 98 2.10 0.70 -4.81
C LEU A 98 0.98 1.74 -4.72
N ALA A 99 1.15 2.76 -3.87
CA ALA A 99 0.14 3.82 -3.72
C ALA A 99 -0.07 4.56 -5.03
N GLU A 100 1.01 4.92 -5.70
CA GLU A 100 0.97 5.57 -7.01
C GLU A 100 0.39 4.67 -8.10
N ALA A 101 0.83 3.42 -8.17
CA ALA A 101 0.42 2.50 -9.24
C ALA A 101 -1.06 2.10 -9.15
N LEU A 102 -1.62 2.00 -7.93
CA LEU A 102 -2.97 1.50 -7.70
C LEU A 102 -4.00 2.60 -7.45
N PHE A 103 -3.59 3.74 -6.90
CA PHE A 103 -4.52 4.82 -6.53
C PHE A 103 -4.28 6.14 -7.28
N ASP A 104 -3.27 6.20 -8.15
CA ASP A 104 -2.90 7.40 -8.93
C ASP A 104 -2.72 8.68 -8.08
N ASP A 105 -2.42 8.53 -6.79
CA ASP A 105 -2.24 9.64 -5.84
C ASP A 105 -1.14 9.29 -4.83
N ASP A 106 -0.01 10.02 -4.84
CA ASP A 106 1.04 9.91 -3.83
C ASP A 106 0.51 10.11 -2.41
N LYS A 107 -0.53 10.93 -2.25
CA LYS A 107 -1.18 11.18 -0.95
C LYS A 107 -2.09 10.03 -0.52
N ALA A 108 -2.22 8.97 -1.32
CA ALA A 108 -2.82 7.71 -0.90
C ALA A 108 -1.86 6.88 -0.04
N LEU A 109 -0.58 7.28 0.09
CA LEU A 109 0.33 6.71 1.07
C LEU A 109 0.11 7.34 2.45
N VAL A 110 -0.33 6.53 3.41
CA VAL A 110 -0.39 6.87 4.83
C VAL A 110 0.80 6.23 5.54
N ARG A 111 1.86 7.00 5.75
CA ARG A 111 3.04 6.54 6.49
C ARG A 111 2.86 6.72 8.00
N VAL A 112 3.25 5.71 8.76
CA VAL A 112 3.28 5.67 10.23
C VAL A 112 4.66 5.20 10.64
N ASP A 113 5.41 6.08 11.32
CA ASP A 113 6.70 5.73 11.91
C ASP A 113 6.46 5.04 13.26
N MET A 114 6.85 3.77 13.36
CA MET A 114 6.61 2.98 14.58
C MET A 114 7.57 3.35 15.71
N SER A 115 8.68 4.05 15.41
CA SER A 115 9.56 4.62 16.43
C SER A 115 8.87 5.74 17.24
N GLU A 116 7.88 6.42 16.66
CA GLU A 116 7.06 7.38 17.42
C GLU A 116 6.03 6.72 18.36
N LEU A 117 5.90 5.39 18.28
CA LEU A 117 4.90 4.58 18.96
C LEU A 117 5.52 3.54 19.90
N MET A 118 6.74 3.79 20.37
CA MET A 118 7.46 2.93 21.34
C MET A 118 6.79 2.91 22.72
N GLU A 119 6.11 3.99 23.08
CA GLU A 119 5.45 4.15 24.38
C GLU A 119 3.97 3.74 24.34
N GLN A 120 3.46 3.16 25.41
CA GLN A 120 2.07 2.69 25.49
C GLN A 120 1.05 3.80 25.21
N HIS A 121 1.28 5.01 25.71
CA HIS A 121 0.37 6.14 25.53
C HIS A 121 0.35 6.68 24.09
N ALA A 122 1.37 6.39 23.29
CA ALA A 122 1.43 6.82 21.89
C ALA A 122 0.37 6.13 21.01
N VAL A 123 -0.21 5.02 21.48
CA VAL A 123 -1.37 4.36 20.85
C VAL A 123 -2.53 5.34 20.62
N ALA A 124 -2.75 6.27 21.53
CA ALA A 124 -3.79 7.29 21.39
C ALA A 124 -3.58 8.17 20.15
N LYS A 125 -2.34 8.32 19.64
CA LYS A 125 -2.10 9.02 18.37
C LYS A 125 -2.74 8.31 17.18
N LEU A 126 -2.88 6.98 17.21
CA LEU A 126 -3.45 6.21 16.09
C LEU A 126 -4.98 6.26 16.06
N ILE A 127 -5.61 6.05 17.22
CA ILE A 127 -7.07 5.85 17.35
C ILE A 127 -7.80 7.01 18.02
N GLY A 128 -7.06 7.96 18.60
CA GLY A 128 -7.56 9.11 19.35
C GLY A 128 -7.42 8.93 20.86
N SER A 129 -7.34 10.05 21.58
CA SER A 129 -7.40 10.04 23.05
C SER A 129 -8.78 9.58 23.53
N PRO A 130 -8.92 8.94 24.70
CA PRO A 130 -10.22 8.62 25.30
C PRO A 130 -11.05 9.87 25.67
N PRO A 131 -12.38 9.74 25.85
CA PRO A 131 -13.22 10.84 26.34
C PRO A 131 -12.68 11.44 27.65
N GLY A 132 -12.55 12.77 27.71
CA GLY A 132 -12.05 13.48 28.89
C GLY A 132 -10.55 13.76 28.92
N TYR A 133 -9.79 13.32 27.91
CA TYR A 133 -8.36 13.64 27.75
C TYR A 133 -8.12 14.73 26.70
N ILE A 134 -7.01 15.46 26.82
CA ILE A 134 -6.58 16.45 25.81
C ILE A 134 -6.37 15.72 24.47
N GLY A 135 -6.87 16.32 23.39
CA GLY A 135 -6.82 15.74 22.04
C GLY A 135 -7.98 14.79 21.70
N TYR A 136 -8.97 14.61 22.59
CA TYR A 136 -10.18 13.83 22.28
C TYR A 136 -10.87 14.31 21.00
N ASP A 137 -10.99 15.63 20.83
CA ASP A 137 -11.71 16.21 19.69
C ASP A 137 -10.97 16.07 18.35
N GLU A 138 -9.65 15.86 18.36
CA GLU A 138 -8.83 15.72 17.15
C GLU A 138 -9.00 14.36 16.46
N GLY A 139 -9.45 13.33 17.20
CA GLY A 139 -9.55 11.96 16.71
C GLY A 139 -8.18 11.29 16.52
N GLY A 140 -8.18 10.05 16.03
CA GLY A 140 -6.93 9.34 15.75
C GLY A 140 -6.33 9.75 14.42
N HIS A 141 -5.00 9.90 14.37
CA HIS A 141 -4.28 10.29 13.17
C HIS A 141 -4.46 9.29 12.03
N LEU A 142 -4.41 7.99 12.36
CA LEU A 142 -4.62 6.92 11.38
C LEU A 142 -6.11 6.79 11.04
N THR A 143 -6.97 6.71 12.06
CA THR A 143 -8.41 6.51 11.86
C THR A 143 -9.05 7.64 11.05
N GLU A 144 -8.70 8.91 11.28
CA GLU A 144 -9.23 10.03 10.50
C GLU A 144 -8.69 10.09 9.06
N LYS A 145 -7.42 9.72 8.84
CA LYS A 145 -6.85 9.64 7.48
C LYS A 145 -7.57 8.60 6.64
N ILE A 146 -7.77 7.39 7.18
CA ILE A 146 -8.45 6.30 6.48
C ILE A 146 -9.95 6.57 6.33
N ARG A 147 -10.60 7.19 7.33
CA ARG A 147 -12.00 7.63 7.21
C ARG A 147 -12.21 8.58 6.03
N ARG A 148 -11.28 9.52 5.83
CA ARG A 148 -11.33 10.48 4.70
C ARG A 148 -10.91 9.86 3.38
N ARG A 149 -10.03 8.85 3.42
CA ARG A 149 -9.46 8.18 2.25
C ARG A 149 -9.36 6.66 2.49
N PRO A 150 -10.45 5.92 2.20
CA PRO A 150 -10.50 4.48 2.44
C PRO A 150 -9.62 3.65 1.48
N TYR A 151 -9.25 4.24 0.34
CA TYR A 151 -8.34 3.66 -0.64
C TYR A 151 -6.95 4.23 -0.39
N ALA A 152 -6.11 3.45 0.31
CA ALA A 152 -4.80 3.90 0.74
C ALA A 152 -3.83 2.73 0.90
N VAL A 153 -2.54 3.00 0.71
CA VAL A 153 -1.46 2.15 1.21
C VAL A 153 -1.06 2.69 2.57
N ILE A 154 -1.11 1.84 3.59
CA ILE A 154 -0.69 2.19 4.95
C ILE A 154 0.67 1.55 5.19
N LEU A 155 1.68 2.38 5.39
CA LEU A 155 3.06 1.95 5.58
C LEU A 155 3.47 2.13 7.05
N PHE A 156 3.55 1.03 7.78
CA PHE A 156 4.10 0.96 9.14
C PHE A 156 5.60 0.66 9.06
N ASP A 157 6.42 1.69 9.27
CA ASP A 157 7.87 1.57 9.13
C ASP A 157 8.51 1.09 10.44
N GLU A 158 9.43 0.13 10.37
CA GLU A 158 10.17 -0.42 11.52
C GLU A 158 9.27 -1.00 12.63
N ILE A 159 8.41 -1.97 12.26
CA ILE A 159 7.41 -2.58 13.15
C ILE A 159 8.03 -3.12 14.46
N GLU A 160 9.29 -3.54 14.44
CA GLU A 160 10.03 -4.02 15.61
C GLU A 160 10.22 -2.98 16.72
N LYS A 161 10.05 -1.69 16.41
CA LYS A 161 10.16 -0.59 17.38
C LYS A 161 8.84 -0.33 18.11
N ALA A 162 7.72 -0.82 17.57
CA ALA A 162 6.40 -0.52 18.10
C ALA A 162 6.18 -1.08 19.51
N HIS A 163 5.41 -0.34 20.33
CA HIS A 163 4.85 -0.91 21.55
C HIS A 163 3.92 -2.10 21.22
N PRO A 164 3.92 -3.20 22.00
CA PRO A 164 3.06 -4.37 21.75
C PRO A 164 1.56 -4.06 21.63
N SER A 165 1.06 -3.03 22.31
CA SER A 165 -0.35 -2.60 22.20
C SER A 165 -0.71 -2.10 20.79
N VAL A 166 0.25 -1.58 20.03
CA VAL A 166 0.04 -1.17 18.64
C VAL A 166 -0.18 -2.41 17.76
N LEU A 167 0.58 -3.48 17.99
CA LEU A 167 0.41 -4.74 17.26
C LEU A 167 -0.98 -5.35 17.48
N ASN A 168 -1.55 -5.23 18.68
CA ASN A 168 -2.92 -5.70 18.94
C ASN A 168 -3.96 -4.92 18.12
N ILE A 169 -3.77 -3.61 17.92
CA ILE A 169 -4.63 -2.79 17.07
C ILE A 169 -4.48 -3.18 15.60
N LEU A 170 -3.24 -3.40 15.14
CA LEU A 170 -2.99 -3.86 13.79
C LEU A 170 -3.62 -5.23 13.55
N LEU A 171 -3.57 -6.13 14.53
CA LEU A 171 -4.22 -7.43 14.42
C LEU A 171 -5.72 -7.29 14.12
N GLN A 172 -6.42 -6.39 14.81
CA GLN A 172 -7.83 -6.11 14.53
C GLN A 172 -8.07 -5.64 13.08
N VAL A 173 -7.19 -4.77 12.56
CA VAL A 173 -7.25 -4.32 11.17
C VAL A 173 -7.01 -5.47 10.20
N LEU A 174 -6.06 -6.35 10.49
CA LEU A 174 -5.71 -7.49 9.64
C LEU A 174 -6.75 -8.62 9.68
N ASP A 175 -7.49 -8.77 10.78
CA ASP A 175 -8.54 -9.77 10.97
C ASP A 175 -9.87 -9.34 10.35
N ASP A 176 -10.40 -8.19 10.80
CA ASP A 176 -11.78 -7.80 10.51
C ASP A 176 -11.89 -6.68 9.46
N GLY A 177 -10.75 -6.12 9.05
CA GLY A 177 -10.70 -4.97 8.13
C GLY A 177 -11.41 -3.73 8.68
N ILE A 178 -11.58 -3.64 10.00
CA ILE A 178 -12.20 -2.52 10.68
C ILE A 178 -11.43 -2.14 11.94
N LEU A 179 -11.54 -0.87 12.34
CA LEU A 179 -10.95 -0.40 13.59
C LEU A 179 -11.89 0.60 14.26
N GLY A 180 -12.11 0.43 15.57
CA GLY A 180 -12.82 1.40 16.39
C GLY A 180 -11.92 2.58 16.76
N ASP A 181 -12.43 3.80 16.66
CA ASP A 181 -11.77 4.99 17.22
C ASP A 181 -12.25 5.29 18.65
N SER A 182 -11.57 6.21 19.33
CA SER A 182 -11.92 6.60 20.70
C SER A 182 -13.26 7.35 20.83
N LYS A 183 -13.88 7.71 19.72
CA LYS A 183 -15.22 8.31 19.63
C LYS A 183 -16.31 7.27 19.36
N GLY A 184 -15.97 5.99 19.35
CA GLY A 184 -16.91 4.89 19.10
C GLY A 184 -17.29 4.71 17.64
N ARG A 185 -16.55 5.32 16.70
CA ARG A 185 -16.78 5.15 15.26
C ARG A 185 -16.02 3.93 14.77
N THR A 186 -16.64 3.16 13.88
CA THR A 186 -15.98 2.06 13.17
C THR A 186 -15.45 2.54 11.84
N ILE A 187 -14.15 2.46 11.64
CA ILE A 187 -13.46 2.84 10.39
C ILE A 187 -13.18 1.59 9.56
N ASN A 188 -13.40 1.69 8.25
CA ASN A 188 -13.25 0.58 7.30
C ASN A 188 -11.87 0.62 6.63
N PHE A 189 -11.13 -0.47 6.74
CA PHE A 189 -9.79 -0.72 6.17
C PHE A 189 -9.79 -1.75 5.03
N LYS A 190 -10.95 -2.31 4.64
CA LYS A 190 -11.07 -3.35 3.61
C LYS A 190 -10.54 -2.93 2.23
N ASN A 191 -10.58 -1.62 1.93
CA ASN A 191 -10.05 -1.05 0.68
C ASN A 191 -8.59 -0.57 0.80
N THR A 192 -7.91 -0.89 1.90
CA THR A 192 -6.52 -0.49 2.14
C THR A 192 -5.55 -1.62 1.83
N ILE A 193 -4.29 -1.26 1.58
CA ILE A 193 -3.17 -2.20 1.54
C ILE A 193 -2.29 -1.90 2.75
N VAL A 194 -2.04 -2.91 3.59
CA VAL A 194 -1.24 -2.77 4.80
C VAL A 194 0.17 -3.27 4.52
N VAL A 195 1.15 -2.39 4.60
CA VAL A 195 2.57 -2.70 4.45
C VAL A 195 3.26 -2.44 5.77
N MET A 196 3.95 -3.45 6.28
CA MET A 196 4.80 -3.33 7.46
C MET A 196 6.24 -3.57 7.03
N THR A 197 7.19 -2.75 7.49
CA THR A 197 8.61 -2.97 7.21
C THR A 197 9.31 -3.43 8.48
N THR A 198 10.35 -4.25 8.30
CA THR A 198 11.21 -4.66 9.40
C THR A 198 12.64 -4.91 8.91
N ASN A 199 13.60 -4.69 9.81
CA ASN A 199 14.98 -5.10 9.61
C ASN A 199 15.31 -6.44 10.30
N LEU A 200 14.32 -7.08 10.94
CA LEU A 200 14.48 -8.37 11.60
C LEU A 200 14.74 -9.50 10.59
N THR A 201 15.60 -10.43 11.00
CA THR A 201 15.81 -11.72 10.34
C THR A 201 14.59 -12.62 10.52
N GLU A 202 14.50 -13.68 9.70
CA GLU A 202 13.39 -14.64 9.77
C GLU A 202 13.26 -15.30 11.17
N SER A 203 14.38 -15.64 11.79
CA SER A 203 14.40 -16.18 13.17
C SER A 203 13.87 -15.18 14.19
N GLU A 204 14.24 -13.90 14.06
CA GLU A 204 13.78 -12.85 14.96
C GLU A 204 12.31 -12.54 14.74
N ILE A 205 11.83 -12.53 13.49
CA ILE A 205 10.41 -12.36 13.14
C ILE A 205 9.56 -13.44 13.83
N ASN A 206 10.02 -14.69 13.83
CA ASN A 206 9.29 -15.79 14.45
C ASN A 206 9.17 -15.66 15.98
N VAL A 207 10.11 -14.97 16.62
CA VAL A 207 10.12 -14.69 18.07
C VAL A 207 9.31 -13.42 18.37
N PHE A 208 9.51 -12.36 17.59
CA PHE A 208 8.87 -11.06 17.78
C PHE A 208 7.37 -11.10 17.48
N LEU A 209 6.98 -11.70 16.35
CA LEU A 209 5.58 -11.81 15.95
C LEU A 209 4.98 -13.12 16.45
N ARG A 210 3.98 -12.96 17.33
CA ARG A 210 3.14 -14.08 17.78
C ARG A 210 2.50 -14.79 16.57
N PRO A 211 2.31 -16.13 16.63
CA PRO A 211 1.72 -16.88 15.52
C PRO A 211 0.38 -16.32 15.03
N GLU A 212 -0.45 -15.83 15.95
CA GLU A 212 -1.73 -15.17 15.65
C GLU A 212 -1.59 -13.98 14.69
N PHE A 213 -0.55 -13.16 14.85
CA PHE A 213 -0.28 -12.04 13.97
C PHE A 213 0.30 -12.49 12.63
N ARG A 214 1.23 -13.45 12.65
CA ARG A 214 1.85 -13.99 11.42
C ARG A 214 0.83 -14.62 10.48
N ASN A 215 -0.16 -15.32 11.02
CA ASN A 215 -1.22 -15.97 10.24
C ASN A 215 -2.18 -14.97 9.56
N ARG A 216 -2.02 -13.67 9.82
CA ARG A 216 -2.85 -12.57 9.29
C ARG A 216 -2.10 -11.66 8.34
N ILE A 217 -0.83 -11.97 8.11
CA ILE A 217 -0.03 -11.40 7.04
C ILE A 217 -0.26 -12.29 5.83
N ASP A 218 -0.71 -11.72 4.71
CA ASP A 218 -0.95 -12.49 3.49
C ASP A 218 0.37 -12.95 2.86
N GLU A 219 1.42 -12.14 2.96
CA GLU A 219 2.76 -12.52 2.48
C GLU A 219 3.90 -11.85 3.26
N VAL A 220 4.92 -12.64 3.59
CA VAL A 220 6.19 -12.15 4.13
C VAL A 220 7.18 -12.04 2.98
N VAL A 221 7.50 -10.80 2.62
CA VAL A 221 8.30 -10.49 1.44
C VAL A 221 9.72 -10.15 1.85
N LYS A 222 10.67 -11.01 1.48
CA LYS A 222 12.10 -10.78 1.70
C LYS A 222 12.70 -9.93 0.58
N PHE A 223 13.42 -8.89 0.97
CA PHE A 223 14.17 -8.04 0.07
C PHE A 223 15.63 -8.49 0.02
N ASN A 224 16.20 -8.41 -1.18
CA ASN A 224 17.60 -8.72 -1.43
C ASN A 224 18.49 -7.54 -1.06
N ASP A 225 19.69 -7.84 -0.60
CA ASP A 225 20.75 -6.85 -0.53
C ASP A 225 21.10 -6.33 -1.93
N LEU A 226 21.44 -5.04 -1.99
CA LEU A 226 21.76 -4.38 -3.25
C LEU A 226 23.21 -4.70 -3.63
N ASN A 227 23.39 -5.38 -4.75
CA ASN A 227 24.71 -5.55 -5.35
C ASN A 227 25.11 -4.31 -6.16
N ARG A 228 26.39 -4.22 -6.57
CA ARG A 228 26.93 -3.08 -7.32
C ARG A 228 26.14 -2.79 -8.60
N GLU A 229 25.79 -3.80 -9.38
CA GLU A 229 25.03 -3.64 -10.63
C GLU A 229 23.64 -3.04 -10.41
N VAL A 230 22.97 -3.43 -9.32
CA VAL A 230 21.67 -2.88 -8.93
C VAL A 230 21.83 -1.44 -8.46
N ILE A 231 22.86 -1.15 -7.66
CA ILE A 231 23.14 0.21 -7.18
C ILE A 231 23.42 1.15 -8.37
N GLU A 232 24.23 0.72 -9.34
CA GLU A 232 24.53 1.50 -10.55
C GLU A 232 23.25 1.87 -11.32
N LYS A 233 22.31 0.92 -11.47
CA LYS A 233 21.01 1.18 -12.10
C LYS A 233 20.15 2.16 -11.29
N ILE A 234 20.16 2.05 -9.97
CA ILE A 234 19.44 2.98 -9.08
C ILE A 234 20.01 4.39 -9.22
N VAL A 235 21.33 4.53 -9.17
CA VAL A 235 22.02 5.82 -9.35
C VAL A 235 21.71 6.42 -10.71
N GLU A 236 21.76 5.63 -11.78
CA GLU A 236 21.41 6.09 -13.13
C GLU A 236 19.96 6.61 -13.19
N MET A 237 19.02 5.88 -12.61
CA MET A 237 17.62 6.30 -12.52
C MET A 237 17.44 7.62 -11.76
N HIS A 238 18.10 7.79 -10.61
CA HIS A 238 18.03 9.04 -9.84
C HIS A 238 18.63 10.22 -10.61
N ILE A 239 19.79 10.02 -11.24
CA ILE A 239 20.46 11.03 -12.06
C ILE A 239 19.56 11.46 -13.23
N CYS A 240 18.94 10.51 -13.95
CA CYS A 240 18.01 10.82 -15.02
C CYS A 240 16.81 11.64 -14.51
N GLY A 241 16.23 11.28 -13.36
CA GLY A 241 15.13 12.04 -12.75
C GLY A 241 15.53 13.46 -12.35
N MET A 242 16.75 13.64 -11.83
CA MET A 242 17.31 14.96 -11.53
C MET A 242 17.50 15.81 -12.79
N ILE A 243 18.11 15.27 -13.85
CA ILE A 243 18.28 15.99 -15.12
C ILE A 243 16.92 16.45 -15.65
N GLN A 244 15.93 15.55 -15.71
CA GLN A 244 14.58 15.91 -16.20
C GLN A 244 13.95 17.04 -15.39
N THR A 245 14.20 17.09 -14.08
CA THR A 245 13.69 18.15 -13.21
C THR A 245 14.37 19.50 -13.48
N ILE A 246 15.68 19.48 -13.71
CA ILE A 246 16.50 20.66 -14.01
C ILE A 246 16.20 21.19 -15.42
N GLU A 247 15.99 20.30 -16.40
CA GLU A 247 15.59 20.66 -17.76
C GLU A 247 14.21 21.33 -17.82
N LYS A 248 13.27 20.91 -16.96
CA LYS A 248 11.97 21.60 -16.81
C LYS A 248 12.12 23.03 -16.31
N GLN A 249 13.25 23.38 -15.68
CA GLN A 249 13.58 24.74 -15.25
C GLN A 249 14.42 25.50 -16.31
N GLY A 250 14.61 24.93 -17.51
CA GLY A 250 15.34 25.54 -18.61
C GLY A 250 16.86 25.41 -18.51
N ILE A 251 17.37 24.62 -17.56
CA ILE A 251 18.81 24.40 -17.37
C ILE A 251 19.18 23.07 -18.05
N LYS A 252 20.16 23.08 -18.94
CA LYS A 252 20.69 21.85 -19.55
C LYS A 252 21.76 21.24 -18.64
N GLY A 253 21.54 20.02 -18.19
CA GLY A 253 22.52 19.24 -17.42
C GLY A 253 23.08 18.09 -18.25
N ASN A 254 24.41 17.93 -18.25
CA ASN A 254 25.08 16.73 -18.78
C ASN A 254 25.76 16.02 -17.62
N VAL A 255 25.68 14.68 -17.60
CA VAL A 255 26.35 13.86 -16.59
C VAL A 255 27.60 13.27 -17.21
N ASN A 256 28.72 13.48 -16.55
CA ASN A 256 29.99 12.87 -16.96
C ASN A 256 30.02 11.41 -16.51
N GLY A 257 30.47 10.48 -17.36
CA GLY A 257 30.39 9.04 -17.11
C GLY A 257 31.10 8.57 -15.83
N SER A 258 32.10 9.32 -15.36
CA SER A 258 32.88 9.04 -14.14
C SER A 258 32.14 9.30 -12.82
N ILE A 259 31.00 10.00 -12.84
CA ILE A 259 30.18 10.23 -11.62
C ILE A 259 29.53 8.93 -11.13
N ARG A 260 29.43 7.91 -11.99
CA ARG A 260 28.76 6.63 -11.67
C ARG A 260 29.56 5.78 -10.67
N ASP A 261 30.87 5.98 -10.60
CA ASP A 261 31.80 5.20 -9.76
C ASP A 261 32.18 5.91 -8.44
N TYR A 262 31.67 7.12 -8.20
CA TYR A 262 32.04 8.00 -7.08
C TYR A 262 30.89 8.12 -6.08
#